data_AF-A0A962YQ89-F1
#
_entry.id   AF-A0A962YQ89-F1
#
_cell.length_a   1.000
_cell.length_b   1.000
_cell.length_c   1.000
_cell.angle_alpha   90.00
_cell.angle_beta   90.00
_cell.angle_gamma   90.00
#
_symmetry.space_group_name_H-M   'P 1'
#
loop_
_entity.id
_entity.type
_entity.pdbx_description
1 polymer ?
#
loop_
_entity_poly.entity_id
_entity_poly.type
_entity_poly.pdbx_seq_one_letter_code
_entity_poly.pdbx_strand_id
1 'polypeptide(L)'
;MKSILILGVNGFIGHHLSQRILAATDWRIHGMDMQDDRVRDLIDHPRFHFFEGDITINREWIEYHIKKCDVALPLVAIATPATYVREPLRVFELDFEANLPVVRSCVKYRKRLVFPSTSEVYGMCADDEFDPEQSPLIYGPINKPRWIYACAKQMMDRVIWAYGMEQGLDFTLFRPFNWIGSGLDSINTP
;
A
#
# COMPACT_ATOMS: atom_id res chain seq x y z
N MET A 1 3.46 -22.75 6.69
CA MET A 1 3.15 -22.14 5.37
C MET A 1 2.71 -20.71 5.63
N LYS A 2 3.46 -19.71 5.12
CA LYS A 2 3.15 -18.29 5.35
C LYS A 2 1.90 -17.86 4.59
N SER A 3 1.21 -16.86 5.11
CA SER A 3 0.00 -16.26 4.56
C SER A 3 0.17 -14.75 4.41
N ILE A 4 -0.13 -14.24 3.21
CA ILE A 4 0.05 -12.83 2.85
C ILE A 4 -1.32 -12.24 2.55
N LEU A 5 -1.65 -11.13 3.20
CA LEU A 5 -2.79 -10.29 2.88
C LEU A 5 -2.35 -9.20 1.90
N ILE A 6 -3.02 -9.08 0.76
CA ILE A 6 -2.84 -8.00 -0.20
C ILE A 6 -4.17 -7.26 -0.32
N LEU A 7 -4.22 -6.00 0.16
CA LEU A 7 -5.38 -5.13 -0.04
C LEU A 7 -5.10 -4.27 -1.29
N GLY A 8 -6.01 -4.23 -2.26
CA GLY A 8 -5.71 -3.67 -3.58
C GLY A 8 -4.99 -4.69 -4.47
N VAL A 9 -5.44 -5.95 -4.47
CA VAL A 9 -4.75 -7.04 -5.19
C VAL A 9 -4.96 -6.96 -6.71
N ASN A 10 -6.01 -6.31 -7.18
CA ASN A 10 -6.41 -6.25 -8.58
C ASN A 10 -5.74 -5.08 -9.32
N GLY A 11 -4.42 -4.95 -9.13
CA GLY A 11 -3.59 -3.92 -9.75
C GLY A 11 -2.23 -4.46 -10.19
N PHE A 12 -1.39 -3.61 -10.76
CA PHE A 12 -0.08 -3.97 -11.32
C PHE A 12 0.77 -4.74 -10.31
N ILE A 13 0.97 -4.19 -9.11
CA ILE A 13 1.78 -4.83 -8.07
C ILE A 13 1.12 -6.12 -7.59
N GLY A 14 -0.19 -6.08 -7.30
CA GLY A 14 -0.93 -7.22 -6.78
C GLY A 14 -0.89 -8.43 -7.71
N HIS A 15 -1.10 -8.24 -9.01
CA HIS A 15 -1.00 -9.28 -10.04
C HIS A 15 0.39 -9.91 -10.11
N HIS A 16 1.43 -9.11 -10.36
CA HIS A 16 2.81 -9.61 -10.54
C HIS A 16 3.37 -10.25 -9.27
N LEU A 17 3.09 -9.65 -8.11
CA LEU A 17 3.49 -10.21 -6.82
C LEU A 17 2.80 -11.54 -6.56
N SER A 18 1.50 -11.64 -6.88
CA SER A 18 0.74 -12.88 -6.67
C SER A 18 1.27 -14.01 -7.55
N GLN A 19 1.51 -13.75 -8.85
CA GLN A 19 2.14 -14.72 -9.74
C GLN A 19 3.51 -15.19 -9.22
N ARG A 20 4.35 -14.25 -8.77
CA ARG A 20 5.69 -14.59 -8.24
C ARG A 20 5.59 -15.47 -6.98
N ILE A 21 4.73 -15.13 -6.03
CA ILE A 21 4.55 -15.87 -4.79
C ILE A 21 4.06 -17.30 -5.10
N LEU A 22 3.06 -17.43 -5.96
CA LEU A 22 2.49 -18.74 -6.33
C LEU A 22 3.51 -19.61 -7.07
N ALA A 23 4.33 -19.03 -7.95
CA ALA A 23 5.33 -19.78 -8.72
C ALA A 23 6.56 -20.19 -7.88
N ALA A 24 7.02 -19.35 -6.96
CA ALA A 24 8.34 -19.50 -6.33
C ALA A 24 8.32 -19.94 -4.86
N THR A 25 7.14 -20.02 -4.23
CA THR A 25 7.04 -20.33 -2.79
C THR A 25 5.92 -21.33 -2.51
N ASP A 26 5.80 -21.79 -1.27
CA ASP A 26 4.66 -22.55 -0.76
C ASP A 26 3.58 -21.65 -0.13
N TRP A 27 3.72 -20.32 -0.17
CA TRP A 27 2.87 -19.39 0.58
C TRP A 27 1.43 -19.30 0.03
N ARG A 28 0.51 -18.82 0.88
CA ARG A 28 -0.88 -18.52 0.54
C ARG A 28 -1.11 -17.02 0.44
N ILE A 29 -2.03 -16.63 -0.42
CA ILE A 29 -2.41 -15.24 -0.67
C ILE A 29 -3.89 -15.07 -0.35
N HIS A 30 -4.20 -14.06 0.46
CA HIS A 30 -5.53 -13.52 0.66
C HIS A 30 -5.55 -12.14 0.00
N GLY A 31 -6.23 -12.03 -1.13
CA GLY A 31 -6.34 -10.79 -1.89
C GLY A 31 -7.71 -10.15 -1.70
N MET A 32 -7.76 -8.83 -1.54
CA MET A 32 -9.01 -8.07 -1.50
C MET A 32 -8.97 -6.93 -2.51
N ASP A 33 -10.03 -6.77 -3.28
CA ASP A 33 -10.27 -5.64 -4.18
C ASP A 33 -11.76 -5.55 -4.54
N MET A 34 -12.19 -4.50 -5.26
CA MET A 34 -13.58 -4.36 -5.73
C MET A 34 -13.86 -5.19 -7.00
N GLN A 35 -12.83 -5.58 -7.74
CA GLN A 35 -12.93 -6.34 -8.98
C GLN A 35 -11.80 -7.37 -9.06
N ASP A 36 -11.89 -8.33 -9.98
CA ASP A 36 -10.95 -9.44 -10.12
C ASP A 36 -10.37 -9.61 -11.53
N ASP A 37 -10.64 -8.67 -12.44
CA ASP A 37 -10.33 -8.79 -13.87
C ASP A 37 -8.84 -9.00 -14.17
N ARG A 38 -7.95 -8.42 -13.35
CA ARG A 38 -6.49 -8.56 -13.48
C ARG A 38 -5.92 -9.77 -12.74
N VAL A 39 -6.70 -10.43 -11.90
CA VAL A 39 -6.26 -11.61 -11.13
C VAL A 39 -7.10 -12.84 -11.42
N ARG A 40 -7.93 -12.78 -12.47
CA ARG A 40 -8.90 -13.81 -12.82
C ARG A 40 -8.25 -15.15 -13.15
N ASP A 41 -7.06 -15.12 -13.74
CA ASP A 41 -6.24 -16.30 -14.02
C ASP A 41 -5.72 -17.00 -12.75
N LEU A 42 -5.77 -16.33 -11.59
CA LEU A 42 -5.30 -16.85 -10.32
C LEU A 42 -6.40 -17.40 -9.42
N ILE A 43 -7.68 -17.13 -9.71
CA ILE A 43 -8.83 -17.44 -8.83
C ILE A 43 -8.93 -18.95 -8.53
N ASP A 44 -8.67 -19.80 -9.52
CA ASP A 44 -8.75 -21.25 -9.36
C ASP A 44 -7.50 -21.86 -8.70
N HIS A 45 -6.46 -21.07 -8.42
CA HIS A 45 -5.25 -21.57 -7.78
C HIS A 45 -5.53 -21.88 -6.30
N PRO A 46 -5.25 -23.10 -5.78
CA PRO A 46 -5.62 -23.54 -4.42
C PRO A 46 -4.95 -22.79 -3.26
N ARG A 47 -4.07 -21.84 -3.58
CA ARG A 47 -3.32 -21.00 -2.61
C ARG A 47 -3.62 -19.51 -2.78
N PHE A 48 -4.49 -19.15 -3.72
CA PHE A 48 -4.98 -17.80 -3.93
C PHE A 48 -6.43 -17.73 -3.47
N HIS A 49 -6.74 -16.75 -2.65
CA HIS A 49 -8.07 -16.55 -2.09
C HIS A 49 -8.46 -15.10 -2.31
N PHE A 50 -9.31 -14.86 -3.30
CA PHE A 50 -9.86 -13.54 -3.58
C PHE A 50 -11.10 -13.26 -2.73
N PHE A 51 -11.28 -12.00 -2.35
CA PHE A 51 -12.48 -11.49 -1.71
C PHE A 51 -12.83 -10.11 -2.28
N GLU A 52 -14.10 -9.94 -2.64
CA GLU A 52 -14.60 -8.65 -3.11
C GLU A 52 -14.88 -7.72 -1.92
N GLY A 53 -14.24 -6.55 -1.87
CA GLY A 53 -14.44 -5.60 -0.78
C GLY A 53 -13.70 -4.27 -0.93
N ASP A 54 -14.11 -3.29 -0.12
CA ASP A 54 -13.58 -1.93 -0.08
C ASP A 54 -12.97 -1.65 1.31
N ILE A 55 -11.77 -1.06 1.36
CA ILE A 55 -11.08 -0.75 2.62
C ILE A 55 -11.82 0.24 3.52
N THR A 56 -12.65 1.09 2.93
CA THR A 56 -13.43 2.12 3.64
C THR A 56 -14.69 1.54 4.28
N ILE A 57 -15.21 0.43 3.75
CA ILE A 57 -16.47 -0.21 4.15
C ILE A 57 -16.23 -1.47 4.98
N ASN A 58 -15.42 -2.41 4.51
CA ASN A 58 -15.31 -3.79 5.03
C ASN A 58 -14.33 -3.93 6.22
N ARG A 59 -14.37 -3.01 7.18
CA ARG A 59 -13.38 -2.89 8.27
C ARG A 59 -13.21 -4.16 9.10
N GLU A 60 -14.32 -4.82 9.48
CA GLU A 60 -14.27 -6.04 10.29
C GLU A 60 -13.60 -7.20 9.54
N TRP A 61 -13.88 -7.32 8.25
CA TRP A 61 -13.30 -8.36 7.40
C TRP A 61 -11.79 -8.16 7.25
N ILE A 62 -11.35 -6.91 7.08
CA ILE A 62 -9.94 -6.55 6.97
C ILE A 62 -9.22 -6.84 8.29
N GLU A 63 -9.78 -6.42 9.42
CA GLU A 63 -9.20 -6.69 10.73
C GLU A 63 -9.05 -8.19 10.99
N TYR A 64 -10.09 -8.99 10.65
CA TYR A 64 -10.03 -10.44 10.73
C TYR A 64 -8.90 -11.02 9.85
N HIS A 65 -8.76 -10.56 8.61
CA HIS A 65 -7.72 -11.06 7.71
C HIS A 65 -6.31 -10.62 8.11
N ILE A 66 -6.15 -9.44 8.69
CA ILE A 66 -4.88 -9.03 9.30
C ILE A 66 -4.55 -9.98 10.46
N LYS A 67 -5.49 -10.26 11.36
CA LYS A 67 -5.28 -11.22 12.45
C LYS A 67 -4.92 -12.63 11.94
N LYS A 68 -5.54 -13.06 10.84
CA LYS A 68 -5.34 -14.38 10.22
C LYS A 68 -4.00 -14.51 9.50
N CYS A 69 -3.57 -13.49 8.77
CA CYS A 69 -2.39 -13.54 7.92
C CYS A 69 -1.10 -13.27 8.71
N ASP A 70 0.06 -13.58 8.13
CA ASP A 70 1.38 -13.33 8.73
C ASP A 70 1.95 -11.96 8.32
N VAL A 71 1.69 -11.56 7.07
CA VAL A 71 2.17 -10.31 6.47
C VAL A 71 1.00 -9.57 5.82
N ALA A 72 0.95 -8.24 5.97
CA ALA A 72 -0.02 -7.38 5.30
C ALA A 72 0.67 -6.39 4.35
N LEU A 73 0.16 -6.30 3.12
CA LEU A 73 0.52 -5.33 2.08
C LEU A 73 -0.72 -4.51 1.70
N PRO A 74 -0.92 -3.32 2.30
CA PRO A 74 -1.97 -2.41 1.88
C PRO A 74 -1.52 -1.59 0.66
N LEU A 75 -1.99 -1.97 -0.53
CA LEU A 75 -1.65 -1.33 -1.80
C LEU A 75 -2.69 -0.29 -2.26
N VAL A 76 -3.84 -0.22 -1.60
CA VAL A 76 -4.90 0.75 -1.93
C VAL A 76 -4.46 2.18 -1.63
N ALA A 77 -4.37 3.00 -2.68
CA ALA A 77 -4.07 4.43 -2.62
C ALA A 77 -4.44 5.10 -3.95
N ILE A 78 -4.70 6.42 -3.92
CA ILE A 78 -4.78 7.26 -5.12
C ILE A 78 -3.37 7.72 -5.47
N ALA A 79 -2.80 7.16 -6.54
CA ALA A 79 -1.45 7.50 -7.02
C ALA A 79 -1.45 8.26 -8.36
N THR A 80 -2.53 8.98 -8.67
CA THR A 80 -2.70 9.73 -9.93
C THR A 80 -2.47 11.24 -9.72
N PRO A 81 -1.41 11.85 -10.28
CA PRO A 81 -1.04 13.25 -10.01
C PRO A 81 -2.14 14.29 -10.28
N ALA A 82 -3.01 14.06 -11.27
CA ALA A 82 -4.12 14.94 -11.56
C ALA A 82 -5.13 15.00 -10.39
N THR A 83 -5.35 13.89 -9.69
CA THR A 83 -6.28 13.78 -8.56
C THR A 83 -5.77 14.53 -7.34
N TYR A 84 -4.45 14.64 -7.14
CA TYR A 84 -3.88 15.38 -6.01
C TYR A 84 -4.25 16.87 -6.03
N VAL A 85 -4.46 17.41 -7.23
CA VAL A 85 -4.84 18.81 -7.43
C VAL A 85 -6.37 18.96 -7.45
N ARG A 86 -7.08 18.02 -8.07
CA ARG A 86 -8.54 18.09 -8.25
C ARG A 86 -9.33 17.71 -6.99
N GLU A 87 -8.88 16.69 -6.28
CA GLU A 87 -9.59 16.07 -5.15
C GLU A 87 -8.64 15.78 -3.96
N PRO A 88 -7.94 16.79 -3.42
CA PRO A 88 -6.92 16.58 -2.38
C PRO A 88 -7.46 15.90 -1.11
N LEU A 89 -8.71 16.18 -0.71
CA LEU A 89 -9.34 15.54 0.45
C LEU A 89 -9.50 14.03 0.25
N ARG A 90 -9.94 13.61 -0.94
CA ARG A 90 -10.10 12.19 -1.28
C ARG A 90 -8.76 11.44 -1.20
N VAL A 91 -7.67 12.09 -1.62
CA VAL A 91 -6.31 11.54 -1.49
C VAL A 91 -5.95 11.35 -0.01
N PHE A 92 -6.19 12.36 0.83
CA PHE A 92 -5.93 12.26 2.26
C PHE A 92 -6.78 11.16 2.94
N GLU A 93 -8.08 11.15 2.68
CA GLU A 93 -9.04 10.20 3.26
C GLU A 93 -8.67 8.74 2.92
N LEU A 94 -8.26 8.47 1.68
CA LEU A 94 -7.88 7.11 1.27
C LEU A 94 -6.43 6.75 1.67
N ASP A 95 -5.46 7.57 1.29
CA ASP A 95 -4.03 7.22 1.41
C ASP A 95 -3.53 7.28 2.85
N PHE A 96 -4.20 8.06 3.70
CA PHE A 96 -3.88 8.20 5.12
C PHE A 96 -4.96 7.61 6.02
N GLU A 97 -6.17 8.18 6.04
CA GLU A 97 -7.17 7.83 7.04
C GLU A 97 -7.68 6.40 6.93
N ALA A 98 -7.97 5.92 5.71
CA ALA A 98 -8.43 4.56 5.49
C ALA A 98 -7.32 3.50 5.70
N ASN A 99 -6.07 3.88 5.48
CA ASN A 99 -4.91 3.00 5.69
C ASN A 99 -4.47 2.92 7.17
N LEU A 100 -4.70 3.96 7.97
CA LEU A 100 -4.27 4.01 9.37
C LEU A 100 -4.86 2.88 10.26
N PRO A 101 -6.15 2.51 10.15
CA PRO A 101 -6.70 1.33 10.82
C PRO A 101 -5.96 0.04 10.48
N VAL A 102 -5.53 -0.16 9.22
CA VAL A 102 -4.76 -1.34 8.80
C VAL A 102 -3.44 -1.41 9.55
N VAL A 103 -2.70 -0.29 9.62
CA VAL A 103 -1.45 -0.19 10.38
C VAL A 103 -1.69 -0.52 11.86
N ARG A 104 -2.72 0.08 12.46
CA ARG A 104 -3.09 -0.15 13.87
C ARG A 104 -3.46 -1.61 14.14
N SER A 105 -4.17 -2.26 13.22
CA SER A 105 -4.48 -3.70 13.33
C SER A 105 -3.21 -4.54 13.22
N CYS A 106 -2.24 -4.18 12.38
CA CYS A 106 -0.95 -4.88 12.31
C CYS A 106 -0.19 -4.79 13.65
N VAL A 107 -0.20 -3.62 14.29
CA VAL A 107 0.37 -3.43 15.65
C VAL A 107 -0.36 -4.30 16.66
N LYS A 108 -1.69 -4.18 16.74
CA LYS A 108 -2.56 -4.91 17.69
C LYS A 108 -2.34 -6.43 17.62
N TYR A 109 -2.20 -6.97 16.41
CA TYR A 109 -2.06 -8.41 16.18
C TYR A 109 -0.62 -8.87 15.92
N ARG A 110 0.37 -7.97 16.10
CA ARG A 110 1.80 -8.24 15.91
C ARG A 110 2.11 -8.88 14.56
N LYS A 111 1.58 -8.27 13.50
CA LYS A 111 1.76 -8.72 12.12
C LYS A 111 2.83 -7.90 11.44
N ARG A 112 3.54 -8.55 10.52
CA ARG A 112 4.54 -7.85 9.70
C ARG A 112 3.82 -6.96 8.69
N LEU A 113 4.15 -5.68 8.69
CA LEU A 113 3.63 -4.71 7.73
C LEU A 113 4.66 -4.44 6.64
N VAL A 114 4.29 -4.64 5.38
CA VAL A 114 5.12 -4.21 4.24
C VAL A 114 4.34 -3.11 3.53
N PHE A 115 4.71 -1.85 3.82
CA PHE A 115 3.92 -0.70 3.43
C PHE A 115 4.53 -0.01 2.19
N PRO A 116 3.74 0.25 1.14
CA PRO A 116 4.18 1.04 0.00
C PRO A 116 4.27 2.51 0.43
N SER A 117 5.48 2.96 0.73
CA SER A 117 5.82 4.38 0.67
C SER A 117 5.89 4.81 -0.80
N THR A 118 6.43 5.98 -1.10
CA THR A 118 6.47 6.53 -2.45
C THR A 118 7.80 7.24 -2.72
N SER A 119 8.27 7.20 -3.96
CA SER A 119 9.40 8.04 -4.37
C SER A 119 9.07 9.54 -4.27
N GLU A 120 7.80 9.94 -4.27
CA GLU A 120 7.43 11.35 -4.10
C GLU A 120 7.68 11.89 -2.69
N VAL A 121 8.00 11.03 -1.72
CA VAL A 121 8.32 11.45 -0.34
C VAL A 121 9.57 12.33 -0.29
N TYR A 122 10.50 12.14 -1.22
CA TYR A 122 11.71 12.97 -1.34
C TYR A 122 11.39 14.38 -1.87
N GLY A 123 10.26 14.54 -2.56
CA GLY A 123 9.78 15.82 -3.05
C GLY A 123 10.78 16.54 -3.95
N MET A 124 11.20 17.74 -3.56
CA MET A 124 12.17 18.58 -4.26
C MET A 124 13.59 18.44 -3.67
N CYS A 125 13.92 17.28 -3.11
CA CYS A 125 15.28 16.96 -2.67
C CYS A 125 16.28 17.23 -3.81
N ALA A 126 17.42 17.84 -3.47
CA ALA A 126 18.47 18.23 -4.41
C ALA A 126 19.67 17.28 -4.40
N ASP A 127 19.62 16.21 -3.61
CA ASP A 127 20.67 15.19 -3.59
C ASP A 127 20.73 14.46 -4.94
N ASP A 128 21.93 14.12 -5.39
CA ASP A 128 22.15 13.36 -6.63
C ASP A 128 21.51 11.96 -6.58
N GLU A 129 21.51 11.35 -5.38
CA GLU A 129 20.87 10.08 -5.09
C GLU A 129 19.99 10.24 -3.84
N PHE A 130 18.78 9.69 -3.88
CA PHE A 130 17.86 9.73 -2.75
C PHE A 130 18.18 8.64 -1.74
N ASP A 131 18.78 9.04 -0.61
CA ASP A 131 19.08 8.19 0.54
C ASP A 131 17.85 8.13 1.46
N PRO A 132 17.28 6.93 1.72
CA PRO A 132 16.09 6.79 2.55
C PRO A 132 16.29 7.15 4.03
N GLU A 133 17.54 7.18 4.51
CA GLU A 133 17.92 7.47 5.89
C GLU A 133 18.46 8.90 6.08
N GLN A 134 18.97 9.53 5.02
CA GLN A 134 19.69 10.81 5.13
C GLN A 134 19.08 11.96 4.31
N SER A 135 18.44 11.69 3.18
CA SER A 135 17.99 12.77 2.29
C SER A 135 16.88 13.62 2.91
N PRO A 136 16.93 14.96 2.74
CA PRO A 136 15.88 15.84 3.19
C PRO A 136 14.59 15.63 2.37
N LEU A 137 13.45 15.80 3.03
CA LEU A 137 12.13 15.63 2.41
C LEU A 137 11.49 17.02 2.27
N ILE A 138 11.52 17.58 1.05
CA ILE A 138 11.22 19.00 0.80
C ILE A 138 9.97 19.14 -0.07
N TYR A 139 8.95 19.84 0.43
CA TYR A 139 7.71 20.11 -0.30
C TYR A 139 7.50 21.61 -0.56
N GLY A 140 6.61 21.92 -1.50
CA GLY A 140 6.21 23.29 -1.78
C GLY A 140 5.24 23.87 -0.73
N PRO A 141 4.84 25.14 -0.89
CA PRO A 141 3.91 25.81 0.03
C PRO A 141 2.51 25.19 0.00
N ILE A 142 1.70 25.48 1.02
CA ILE A 142 0.34 24.94 1.21
C ILE A 142 -0.58 25.22 0.01
N ASN A 143 -0.41 26.36 -0.68
CA ASN A 143 -1.20 26.68 -1.88
C ASN A 143 -0.84 25.84 -3.13
N LYS A 144 0.06 24.86 -3.01
CA LYS A 144 0.37 23.85 -4.03
C LYS A 144 -0.14 22.49 -3.55
N PRO A 145 -1.45 22.19 -3.73
CA PRO A 145 -2.09 21.01 -3.16
C PRO A 145 -1.54 19.68 -3.67
N ARG A 146 -0.81 19.66 -4.82
CA ARG A 146 -0.13 18.44 -5.31
C ARG A 146 0.72 17.74 -4.26
N TRP A 147 1.26 18.49 -3.28
CA TRP A 147 2.11 17.96 -2.23
C TRP A 147 1.34 17.23 -1.11
N ILE A 148 0.00 17.25 -1.12
CA ILE A 148 -0.80 16.54 -0.13
C ILE A 148 -0.52 15.04 -0.15
N TYR A 149 -0.32 14.45 -1.34
CA TYR A 149 0.04 13.04 -1.51
C TYR A 149 1.37 12.72 -0.80
N ALA A 150 2.44 13.44 -1.14
CA ALA A 150 3.76 13.24 -0.52
C ALA A 150 3.72 13.47 1.01
N CYS A 151 2.99 14.50 1.47
CA CYS A 151 2.83 14.80 2.88
C CYS A 151 2.06 13.69 3.64
N ALA A 152 0.97 13.19 3.06
CA ALA A 152 0.17 12.09 3.62
C ALA A 152 1.00 10.80 3.73
N LYS A 153 1.72 10.42 2.67
CA LYS A 153 2.60 9.24 2.68
C LYS A 153 3.76 9.40 3.67
N GLN A 154 4.37 10.58 3.75
CA GLN A 154 5.41 10.86 4.75
C GLN A 154 4.88 10.75 6.18
N MET A 155 3.69 11.31 6.46
CA MET A 155 3.09 11.20 7.78
C MET A 155 2.79 9.74 8.12
N MET A 156 2.30 8.95 7.16
CA MET A 156 2.09 7.52 7.35
C MET A 156 3.40 6.78 7.66
N ASP A 157 4.48 7.05 6.91
CA ASP A 157 5.82 6.49 7.17
C ASP A 157 6.29 6.80 8.60
N ARG A 158 6.08 8.04 9.07
CA ARG A 158 6.45 8.47 10.43
C ARG A 158 5.61 7.79 11.51
N VAL A 159 4.31 7.61 11.28
CA VAL A 159 3.42 6.89 12.20
C VAL A 159 3.82 5.41 12.29
N ILE A 160 4.11 4.77 11.16
CA ILE A 160 4.61 3.39 11.12
C ILE A 160 5.94 3.28 11.88
N TRP A 161 6.86 4.21 11.65
CA TRP A 161 8.14 4.29 12.35
C TRP A 161 7.96 4.42 13.87
N ALA A 162 7.07 5.32 14.31
CA ALA A 162 6.75 5.50 15.73
C ALA A 162 6.19 4.22 16.35
N TYR A 163 5.29 3.50 15.66
CA TYR A 163 4.84 2.18 16.11
C TYR A 163 5.95 1.14 16.18
N GLY A 164 6.92 1.19 15.26
CA GLY A 164 8.13 0.38 15.32
C GLY A 164 8.96 0.66 16.57
N MET A 165 9.21 1.94 16.86
CA MET A 165 10.00 2.37 18.02
C MET A 165 9.31 2.08 19.36
N GLU A 166 8.03 2.44 19.49
CA GLU A 166 7.33 2.42 20.78
C GLU A 166 6.64 1.09 21.08
N GLN A 167 6.19 0.38 20.05
CA GLN A 167 5.34 -0.80 20.19
C GLN A 167 5.90 -2.05 19.46
N GLY A 168 7.10 -1.96 18.90
CA GLY A 168 7.79 -3.08 18.29
C GLY A 168 7.10 -3.63 17.04
N LEU A 169 6.42 -2.78 16.28
CA LEU A 169 5.87 -3.18 14.97
C LEU A 169 7.01 -3.67 14.05
N ASP A 170 6.88 -4.89 13.53
CA ASP A 170 7.74 -5.39 12.46
C ASP A 170 7.26 -4.78 11.14
N PHE A 171 8.03 -3.86 10.57
CA PHE A 171 7.66 -3.19 9.33
C PHE A 171 8.79 -3.11 8.31
N THR A 172 8.41 -2.91 7.05
CA THR A 172 9.31 -2.53 5.98
C THR A 172 8.60 -1.50 5.11
N LEU A 173 9.20 -0.33 4.94
CA LEU A 173 8.75 0.68 3.98
C LEU A 173 9.49 0.44 2.67
N PHE A 174 8.77 0.37 1.54
CA PHE A 174 9.39 0.30 0.22
C PHE A 174 8.90 1.46 -0.65
N ARG A 175 9.79 1.99 -1.50
CA ARG A 175 9.53 3.17 -2.34
C ARG A 175 9.73 2.79 -3.80
N PRO A 176 8.66 2.44 -4.54
CA PRO A 176 8.76 2.17 -5.97
C PRO A 176 9.22 3.41 -6.72
N PHE A 177 10.20 3.26 -7.63
CA PHE A 177 10.64 4.30 -8.55
C PHE A 177 10.23 3.91 -9.96
N ASN A 178 9.15 4.53 -10.46
CA ASN A 178 8.67 4.39 -11.84
C ASN A 178 8.65 2.92 -12.32
N TRP A 179 8.05 2.03 -11.53
CA TRP A 179 7.90 0.64 -11.95
C TRP A 179 7.05 0.58 -13.22
N ILE A 180 7.58 -0.10 -14.25
CA ILE A 180 6.94 -0.26 -15.55
C ILE A 180 6.93 -1.74 -15.95
N GLY A 181 5.90 -2.15 -16.68
CA GLY A 181 5.75 -3.52 -17.15
C GLY A 181 4.40 -3.77 -17.80
N SER A 182 4.09 -5.03 -18.10
CA SER A 182 2.76 -5.43 -18.57
C SER A 182 1.71 -5.22 -17.48
N GLY A 183 0.48 -4.86 -17.85
CA GLY A 183 -0.61 -4.71 -16.90
C GLY A 183 -0.48 -3.47 -15.99
N LEU A 184 0.12 -2.38 -16.48
CA LEU A 184 0.10 -1.09 -15.77
C LEU A 184 -1.34 -0.69 -15.38
N ASP A 185 -1.49 -0.10 -14.20
CA ASP A 185 -2.78 0.40 -13.74
C ASP A 185 -3.30 1.50 -14.68
N SER A 186 -4.58 1.45 -15.00
CA SER A 186 -5.18 2.45 -15.87
C SER A 186 -5.33 3.75 -15.08
N ILE A 187 -4.98 4.87 -15.73
CA ILE A 187 -5.18 6.22 -15.17
C ILE A 187 -6.67 6.51 -14.92
N ASN A 188 -7.56 5.73 -15.54
CA ASN A 188 -9.01 5.85 -15.43
C ASN A 188 -9.65 4.80 -14.51
N THR A 189 -8.88 3.91 -13.86
CA THR A 189 -9.45 3.00 -12.87
C THR A 189 -9.91 3.84 -11.65
N PRO A 190 -11.20 3.78 -11.27
CA PRO A 190 -11.79 4.66 -10.26
C PRO A 190 -11.26 4.49 -8.84
#